data_AF-A0A6N7AVT5-F1
#
_entry.id   AF-A0A6N7AVT5-F1
#
_cell.length_a   1.000
_cell.length_b   1.000
_cell.length_c   1.000
_cell.angle_alpha   90.00
_cell.angle_beta   90.00
_cell.angle_gamma   90.00
#
_symmetry.space_group_name_H-M   'P 1'
#
loop_
_entity.id
_entity.type
_entity.pdbx_description
1 polymer ?
#
loop_
_entity_poly.entity_id
_entity_poly.type
_entity_poly.pdbx_seq_one_letter_code
_entity_poly.pdbx_strand_id
1 'polypeptide(L)'
;MHPKEALKKFLKSIGVDIRQALIGSIVLGLAAAYGGLLYISKALLNCTVLLLTTPTPLWATILLVLLGYLYILLKVRTRNSTDISNLVLDEPKINMLKLLYSKNMSTEQIARSLSLQLQTTAYHLEELANFNMVILQRYSQQLPGGGGPFDMPSLRKYSAWTLKQSGRKYLLDNKLVEA
;
A
#
# COMPACT_ATOMS: atom_id res chain seq x y z
N MET A 1 -44.88 9.98 -75.12
CA MET A 1 -44.02 9.46 -74.02
C MET A 1 -43.63 10.63 -73.13
N HIS A 2 -44.07 10.66 -71.88
CA HIS A 2 -43.79 11.81 -71.00
C HIS A 2 -42.33 11.81 -70.52
N PRO A 3 -41.54 12.87 -70.77
CA PRO A 3 -40.11 12.92 -70.41
C PRO A 3 -39.88 12.79 -68.89
N LYS A 4 -40.88 13.15 -68.08
CA LYS A 4 -40.86 13.02 -66.63
C LYS A 4 -40.79 11.55 -66.16
N GLU A 5 -41.40 10.62 -66.91
CA GLU A 5 -41.38 9.21 -66.53
C GLU A 5 -40.07 8.51 -66.89
N ALA A 6 -39.46 8.90 -68.01
CA ALA A 6 -38.13 8.43 -68.40
C ALA A 6 -37.06 8.86 -67.38
N LEU A 7 -37.11 10.13 -66.93
CA LEU A 7 -36.20 10.65 -65.90
C LEU A 7 -36.37 9.92 -64.56
N LYS A 8 -37.62 9.66 -64.15
CA LYS A 8 -37.92 8.92 -62.91
C LYS A 8 -37.40 7.48 -62.97
N LYS A 9 -37.51 6.81 -64.11
CA LYS A 9 -36.95 5.46 -64.32
C LYS A 9 -35.42 5.48 -64.27
N PHE A 10 -34.78 6.47 -64.88
CA PHE A 10 -33.33 6.60 -64.90
C PHE A 10 -32.75 6.86 -63.50
N LEU A 11 -33.33 7.79 -62.75
CA LEU A 11 -32.96 8.06 -61.35
C LEU A 11 -33.15 6.83 -60.45
N LYS A 12 -34.21 6.05 -60.67
CA LYS A 12 -34.45 4.82 -59.92
C LYS A 12 -33.41 3.74 -60.24
N SER A 13 -32.98 3.63 -61.50
CA SER A 13 -31.92 2.70 -61.93
C SER A 13 -30.59 3.04 -61.26
N ILE A 14 -30.16 4.31 -61.35
CA ILE A 14 -28.92 4.78 -60.70
C ILE A 14 -28.97 4.54 -59.19
N GLY A 15 -30.12 4.79 -58.55
CA GLY A 15 -30.30 4.55 -57.12
C GLY A 15 -30.29 3.05 -56.72
N VAL A 16 -30.50 2.13 -57.65
CA VAL A 16 -30.35 0.67 -57.41
C VAL A 16 -28.87 0.27 -57.60
N ASP A 17 -28.22 0.79 -58.64
CA ASP A 17 -26.81 0.50 -58.93
C ASP A 17 -25.88 1.02 -57.82
N ILE A 18 -26.13 2.24 -57.32
CA ILE A 18 -25.41 2.80 -56.16
C ILE A 18 -25.60 1.93 -54.92
N ARG A 19 -26.82 1.42 -54.69
CA ARG A 19 -27.11 0.57 -53.52
C ARG A 19 -26.37 -0.77 -53.61
N GLN A 20 -26.35 -1.41 -54.79
CA GLN A 20 -25.61 -2.66 -54.98
C GLN A 20 -24.09 -2.46 -54.84
N ALA A 21 -23.54 -1.38 -55.40
CA ALA A 21 -22.13 -1.05 -55.24
C ALA A 21 -21.76 -0.78 -53.77
N LEU A 22 -22.62 -0.08 -53.03
CA LEU A 22 -22.40 0.23 -51.62
C LEU A 22 -22.42 -1.03 -50.76
N ILE A 23 -23.37 -1.95 -50.98
CA ILE A 23 -23.40 -3.25 -50.29
C ILE A 23 -22.13 -4.06 -50.63
N GLY A 24 -21.72 -4.10 -51.90
CA GLY A 24 -20.48 -4.77 -52.31
C GLY A 24 -19.23 -4.23 -51.61
N SER A 25 -19.12 -2.90 -51.50
CA SER A 25 -18.00 -2.25 -50.81
C SER A 25 -17.97 -2.55 -49.30
N ILE A 26 -19.13 -2.65 -48.65
CA ILE A 26 -19.23 -3.00 -47.23
C ILE A 26 -18.77 -4.44 -47.00
N VAL A 27 -19.22 -5.38 -47.84
CA VAL A 27 -18.83 -6.80 -47.72
C VAL A 27 -17.33 -6.97 -47.95
N LEU A 28 -16.77 -6.27 -48.94
CA LEU A 28 -15.33 -6.32 -49.22
C LEU A 28 -14.51 -5.69 -48.08
N GLY A 29 -15.00 -4.60 -47.49
CA GLY A 29 -14.40 -3.96 -46.32
C GLY A 29 -14.41 -4.87 -45.09
N LEU A 30 -15.51 -5.59 -44.84
CA LEU A 30 -15.61 -6.56 -43.76
C LEU A 30 -14.66 -7.76 -43.97
N ALA A 31 -14.55 -8.27 -45.20
CA ALA A 31 -13.62 -9.35 -45.51
C ALA A 31 -12.15 -8.91 -45.32
N ALA A 32 -11.81 -7.70 -45.75
CA ALA A 32 -10.48 -7.13 -45.54
C ALA A 32 -10.17 -6.89 -44.04
N ALA A 33 -11.14 -6.37 -43.27
CA ALA A 33 -11.01 -6.16 -41.83
C ALA A 33 -10.81 -7.50 -41.10
N TYR A 34 -11.57 -8.54 -41.45
CA TYR A 34 -11.43 -9.87 -40.88
C TYR A 34 -10.07 -10.50 -41.21
N GLY A 35 -9.61 -10.38 -42.46
CA GLY A 35 -8.27 -10.82 -42.87
C GLY A 35 -7.15 -10.10 -42.13
N GLY A 36 -7.27 -8.78 -41.95
CA GLY A 36 -6.33 -7.98 -41.17
C GLY A 36 -6.28 -8.38 -39.70
N LEU A 37 -7.44 -8.69 -39.10
CA LEU A 37 -7.53 -9.11 -37.71
C LEU A 37 -6.88 -10.49 -37.48
N LEU A 38 -7.03 -11.42 -38.42
CA LEU A 38 -6.33 -12.70 -38.40
C LEU A 38 -4.82 -12.57 -38.60
N TYR A 39 -4.37 -11.60 -39.39
CA TYR A 39 -2.95 -11.33 -39.58
C TYR A 39 -2.32 -10.75 -38.29
N ILE A 40 -3.00 -9.77 -37.67
CA ILE A 40 -2.55 -9.16 -36.42
C ILE A 40 -2.53 -10.20 -35.28
N SER A 41 -3.52 -11.08 -35.20
CA SER A 41 -3.55 -12.12 -34.17
C SER A 41 -2.40 -13.13 -34.31
N LYS A 42 -2.05 -13.53 -35.54
CA LYS A 42 -0.86 -14.35 -35.81
C LYS A 42 0.44 -13.63 -35.45
N ALA A 43 0.55 -12.34 -35.76
CA ALA A 43 1.72 -11.55 -35.41
C ALA A 43 1.90 -11.41 -33.88
N LEU A 44 0.80 -11.20 -33.15
CA LEU A 44 0.79 -11.19 -31.68
C LEU A 44 1.22 -12.53 -31.11
N LEU A 45 0.66 -13.64 -31.58
CA LEU A 45 1.05 -14.98 -31.11
C LEU A 45 2.52 -15.26 -31.37
N ASN A 46 3.03 -14.93 -32.55
CA ASN A 46 4.45 -15.07 -32.88
C ASN A 46 5.33 -14.21 -31.97
N CYS A 47 4.93 -12.97 -31.69
CA CYS A 47 5.66 -12.08 -30.78
C CYS A 47 5.69 -12.63 -29.35
N THR A 48 4.57 -13.15 -28.84
CA THR A 48 4.49 -13.78 -27.52
C THR A 48 5.36 -15.02 -27.45
N VAL A 49 5.33 -15.88 -28.48
CA VAL A 49 6.21 -17.06 -28.56
C VAL A 49 7.68 -16.64 -28.63
N LEU A 50 8.02 -15.58 -29.35
CA LEU A 50 9.38 -15.04 -29.42
C LEU A 50 9.84 -14.50 -28.05
N LEU A 51 8.96 -13.80 -27.33
CA LEU A 51 9.23 -13.32 -25.97
C LEU A 51 9.37 -14.45 -24.94
N LEU A 52 8.65 -15.55 -25.12
CA LEU A 52 8.74 -16.74 -24.26
C LEU A 52 9.97 -17.61 -24.54
N THR A 53 10.39 -17.67 -25.81
CA THR A 53 11.53 -18.50 -26.24
C THR A 53 12.85 -17.75 -26.24
N THR A 54 12.83 -16.42 -26.16
CA THR A 54 14.06 -15.65 -25.97
C THR A 54 14.59 -15.89 -24.56
N PRO A 55 15.87 -16.31 -24.43
CA PRO A 55 16.48 -16.43 -23.12
C PRO A 55 16.51 -15.04 -22.49
N THR A 56 15.63 -14.83 -21.51
CA THR A 56 15.59 -13.57 -20.77
C THR A 56 16.93 -13.42 -20.07
N PRO A 57 17.63 -12.30 -20.29
CA PRO A 57 18.94 -12.12 -19.69
C PRO A 57 18.77 -12.02 -18.17
N LEU A 58 19.72 -12.59 -17.42
CA LEU A 58 19.66 -12.67 -15.95
C LEU A 58 19.43 -11.30 -15.28
N TRP A 59 19.92 -10.21 -15.88
CA TRP A 59 19.70 -8.87 -15.34
C TRP A 59 18.22 -8.47 -15.34
N ALA A 60 17.43 -8.90 -16.32
CA ALA A 60 16.01 -8.54 -16.44
C ALA A 60 15.16 -9.27 -15.38
N THR A 61 15.46 -10.54 -15.11
CA THR A 61 14.78 -11.30 -14.05
C THR A 61 15.13 -10.78 -12.66
N ILE A 62 16.39 -10.44 -12.41
CA ILE A 62 16.83 -9.80 -11.15
C ILE A 62 16.10 -8.47 -10.94
N LEU A 63 15.99 -7.64 -11.98
CA LEU A 63 15.34 -6.34 -11.91
C LEU A 63 13.83 -6.48 -11.66
N LEU A 64 13.18 -7.46 -12.28
CA LEU A 64 11.76 -7.76 -12.06
C LEU A 64 11.48 -8.23 -10.63
N VAL A 65 12.33 -9.11 -10.08
CA VAL A 65 12.24 -9.54 -8.68
C VAL A 65 12.47 -8.38 -7.73
N LEU A 66 13.45 -7.51 -8.00
CA LEU A 66 13.75 -6.33 -7.19
C LEU A 66 12.58 -5.35 -7.17
N LEU A 67 11.96 -5.09 -8.32
CA LEU A 67 10.74 -4.27 -8.44
C LEU A 67 9.57 -4.88 -7.68
N GLY A 68 9.38 -6.20 -7.77
CA GLY A 68 8.35 -6.91 -7.00
C GLY A 68 8.56 -6.76 -5.50
N TYR A 69 9.80 -6.91 -5.02
CA TYR A 69 10.15 -6.75 -3.62
C TYR A 69 9.96 -5.31 -3.14
N LEU A 70 10.38 -4.33 -3.94
CA LEU A 70 10.16 -2.91 -3.69
C LEU A 70 8.67 -2.58 -3.58
N TYR A 71 7.85 -3.13 -4.49
CA TYR A 71 6.41 -2.95 -4.47
C TYR A 71 5.77 -3.53 -3.20
N ILE A 72 6.17 -4.74 -2.78
CA ILE A 72 5.70 -5.34 -1.53
C ILE A 72 6.10 -4.46 -0.34
N LEU A 73 7.35 -4.01 -0.27
CA LEU A 73 7.83 -3.14 0.81
C LEU A 73 7.06 -1.82 0.86
N LEU A 74 6.81 -1.18 -0.28
CA LEU A 74 6.02 0.04 -0.36
C LEU A 74 4.57 -0.20 0.09
N LYS A 75 3.94 -1.28 -0.39
CA LYS A 75 2.55 -1.62 -0.03
C LYS A 75 2.39 -1.97 1.46
N VAL A 76 3.36 -2.67 2.04
CA VAL A 76 3.39 -2.97 3.48
C VAL A 76 3.60 -1.68 4.29
N ARG A 77 4.48 -0.78 3.84
CA ARG A 77 4.70 0.51 4.49
C ARG A 77 3.44 1.37 4.51
N THR A 78 2.69 1.43 3.41
CA THR A 78 1.44 2.20 3.31
C THR A 78 0.32 1.62 4.20
N ARG A 79 0.29 0.30 4.43
CA ARG A 79 -0.68 -0.30 5.37
C ARG A 79 -0.36 -0.01 6.83
N ASN A 80 0.91 0.15 7.18
CA ASN A 80 1.35 0.41 8.56
C ASN A 80 1.28 1.89 8.96
N SER A 81 1.02 2.79 8.00
CA SER A 81 0.57 4.15 8.27
C SER A 81 -0.94 4.17 8.38
N THR A 82 -1.49 3.57 9.44
CA THR A 82 -2.85 3.87 9.87
C THR A 82 -2.93 5.38 10.11
N ASP A 83 -3.94 6.06 9.53
CA ASP A 83 -4.16 7.49 9.71
C ASP A 83 -4.48 7.79 11.18
N ILE A 84 -3.43 8.06 11.96
CA ILE A 84 -3.50 8.41 13.37
C ILE A 84 -4.27 9.73 13.59
N SER A 85 -4.41 10.56 12.55
CA SER A 85 -5.08 11.87 12.61
C SER A 85 -6.57 11.78 12.97
N ASN A 86 -7.23 10.65 12.70
CA ASN A 86 -8.67 10.48 12.98
C ASN A 86 -8.94 9.61 14.23
N LEU A 87 -7.90 9.18 14.93
CA LEU A 87 -8.06 8.34 16.12
C LEU A 87 -8.43 9.21 17.32
N VAL A 88 -9.66 9.02 17.82
CA VAL A 88 -10.11 9.62 19.09
C VAL A 88 -9.54 8.76 20.22
N LEU A 89 -8.56 9.29 20.94
CA LEU A 89 -8.03 8.64 22.14
C LEU A 89 -8.76 9.10 23.38
N ASP A 90 -9.00 8.15 24.29
CA ASP A 90 -9.51 8.44 25.61
C ASP A 90 -8.51 9.28 26.43
N GLU A 91 -9.02 10.12 27.32
CA GLU A 91 -8.24 10.94 28.24
C GLU A 91 -7.11 10.22 28.99
N PRO A 92 -7.31 9.01 29.58
CA PRO A 92 -6.22 8.27 30.24
C PRO A 92 -5.08 7.93 29.28
N LYS A 93 -5.37 7.60 28.01
CA LYS A 93 -4.35 7.26 27.01
C LYS A 93 -3.55 8.50 26.59
N ILE A 94 -4.22 9.65 26.45
CA ILE A 94 -3.57 10.93 26.19
C ILE A 94 -2.60 11.27 27.32
N ASN A 95 -3.03 11.12 28.58
CA ASN A 95 -2.18 11.40 29.73
C ASN A 95 -0.96 10.45 29.81
N MET A 96 -1.12 9.18 29.45
CA MET A 96 0.01 8.25 29.31
C MET A 96 1.00 8.71 28.23
N LEU A 97 0.52 9.16 27.08
CA LEU A 97 1.37 9.66 26.00
C LEU A 97 2.12 10.93 26.42
N LYS A 98 1.47 11.85 27.14
CA LYS A 98 2.12 13.06 27.70
C LYS A 98 3.24 12.71 28.68
N LEU A 99 3.02 11.74 29.56
CA LEU A 99 4.07 11.27 30.48
C LEU A 99 5.25 10.66 29.72
N LEU A 100 4.96 9.79 28.74
CA LEU A 100 5.98 9.15 27.91
C LEU A 100 6.71 10.12 26.97
N TYR A 101 6.13 11.29 26.69
CA TYR A 101 6.81 12.35 25.96
C TYR A 101 7.98 12.92 26.76
N SER A 102 7.81 13.08 28.07
CA SER A 102 8.85 13.60 28.96
C SER A 102 9.96 12.60 29.27
N LYS A 103 9.60 11.34 29.53
CA LYS A 103 10.56 10.30 29.96
C LYS A 103 10.02 8.90 29.69
N ASN A 104 10.94 7.98 29.37
CA ASN A 104 10.64 6.55 29.30
C ASN A 104 10.37 6.00 30.71
N MET A 105 9.25 5.30 30.89
CA MET A 105 8.80 4.82 32.20
C MET A 105 8.34 3.37 32.14
N SER A 106 8.45 2.64 33.25
CA SER A 106 7.86 1.30 33.37
C SER A 106 6.35 1.38 33.55
N THR A 107 5.65 0.27 33.30
CA THR A 107 4.19 0.18 33.49
C THR A 107 3.78 0.58 34.92
N GLU A 108 4.56 0.18 35.92
CA GLU A 108 4.30 0.49 37.32
C GLU A 108 4.48 1.98 37.64
N GLN A 109 5.48 2.62 37.04
CA GLN A 109 5.72 4.06 37.20
C GLN A 109 4.58 4.88 36.58
N ILE A 110 4.08 4.45 35.42
CA ILE A 110 2.94 5.10 34.75
C ILE A 110 1.66 4.90 35.57
N ALA A 111 1.40 3.69 36.04
CA ALA A 111 0.23 3.38 36.87
C ALA A 111 0.20 4.24 38.14
N ARG A 112 1.35 4.38 38.81
CA ARG A 112 1.48 5.22 40.01
C ARG A 112 1.30 6.71 39.74
N SER A 113 1.82 7.21 38.62
CA SER A 113 1.72 8.65 38.29
C SER A 113 0.31 9.07 37.86
N LEU A 114 -0.46 8.16 37.27
CA LEU A 114 -1.85 8.40 36.86
C LEU A 114 -2.89 7.93 37.90
N SER A 115 -2.45 7.37 39.03
CA SER A 115 -3.34 6.75 40.04
C SER A 115 -4.28 5.69 39.45
N LEU A 116 -3.81 4.95 38.44
CA LEU A 116 -4.56 3.89 37.77
C LEU A 116 -4.11 2.51 38.26
N GLN A 117 -5.00 1.53 38.12
CA GLN A 117 -4.64 0.14 38.37
C GLN A 117 -3.60 -0.34 37.34
N LEU A 118 -2.65 -1.16 37.78
CA LEU A 118 -1.56 -1.66 36.93
C LEU A 118 -2.07 -2.40 35.69
N GLN A 119 -3.11 -3.22 35.86
CA GLN A 119 -3.72 -4.00 34.78
C GLN A 119 -4.36 -3.10 33.71
N THR A 120 -5.13 -2.10 34.12
CA THR A 120 -5.73 -1.10 33.21
C THR A 120 -4.66 -0.32 32.46
N THR A 121 -3.57 0.05 33.16
CA THR A 121 -2.44 0.77 32.55
C THR A 121 -1.75 -0.11 31.49
N ALA A 122 -1.50 -1.38 31.80
CA ALA A 122 -0.91 -2.31 30.85
C ALA A 122 -1.80 -2.49 29.61
N TYR A 123 -3.11 -2.64 29.80
CA TYR A 123 -4.08 -2.76 28.72
C TYR A 123 -4.05 -1.54 27.78
N HIS A 124 -4.10 -0.33 28.33
CA HIS A 124 -4.05 0.89 27.53
C HIS A 124 -2.70 1.08 26.81
N LEU A 125 -1.59 0.68 27.41
CA LEU A 125 -0.28 0.75 26.78
C LEU A 125 -0.13 -0.26 25.64
N GLU A 126 -0.70 -1.47 25.78
CA GLU A 126 -0.78 -2.43 24.69
C GLU A 126 -1.65 -1.91 23.54
N GLU A 127 -2.77 -1.27 23.84
CA GLU A 127 -3.61 -0.64 22.83
C GLU A 127 -2.88 0.49 22.08
N LEU A 128 -2.17 1.36 22.81
CA LEU A 128 -1.29 2.39 22.24
C LEU A 128 -0.15 1.78 21.41
N ALA A 129 0.35 0.60 21.78
CA ALA A 129 1.36 -0.12 21.02
C ALA A 129 0.79 -0.70 19.72
N ASN A 130 -0.46 -1.17 19.74
CA ASN A 130 -1.19 -1.62 18.55
C ASN A 130 -1.41 -0.46 17.56
N PHE A 131 -1.66 0.75 18.07
CA PHE A 131 -1.66 1.97 17.24
C PHE A 131 -0.26 2.46 16.84
N ASN A 132 0.77 1.66 17.14
CA ASN A 132 2.16 1.96 16.84
C ASN A 132 2.64 3.27 17.47
N MET A 133 2.02 3.78 18.53
CA MET A 133 2.38 5.04 19.19
C MET A 133 3.46 4.89 20.25
N VAL A 134 3.49 3.73 20.91
CA VAL A 134 4.47 3.39 21.94
C VAL A 134 5.14 2.04 21.65
N ILE A 135 6.27 1.79 22.29
CA ILE A 135 6.97 0.50 22.24
C ILE A 135 7.56 0.14 23.59
N LEU A 136 7.46 -1.13 23.94
CA LEU A 136 8.13 -1.70 25.09
C LEU A 136 9.59 -2.00 24.73
N GLN A 137 10.51 -1.17 25.22
CA GLN A 137 11.94 -1.41 25.11
C GLN A 137 12.43 -2.23 26.30
N ARG A 138 13.19 -3.28 26.01
CA ARG A 138 13.81 -4.16 27.01
C ARG A 138 15.28 -3.83 27.11
N TYR A 139 15.71 -3.48 28.31
CA TYR A 139 17.08 -3.12 28.63
C TYR A 139 17.70 -4.20 29.52
N SER A 140 19.00 -4.44 29.34
CA SER A 140 19.79 -5.29 30.22
C SER A 140 21.01 -4.50 30.68
N GLN A 141 21.13 -4.33 31.99
CA GLN A 141 22.30 -3.69 32.60
C GLN A 141 23.07 -4.74 33.40
N GLN A 142 24.35 -4.91 33.05
CA GLN A 142 25.29 -5.67 33.88
C GLN A 142 25.65 -4.80 35.08
N LEU A 143 25.34 -5.27 36.28
CA LEU A 143 25.79 -4.64 37.51
C LEU A 143 27.24 -5.06 37.75
N PRO A 144 28.16 -4.13 38.08
CA PRO A 144 29.49 -4.52 38.49
C PRO A 144 29.39 -5.44 39.69
N GLY A 145 30.02 -6.61 39.60
CA GLY A 145 30.15 -7.54 40.73
C GLY A 145 30.82 -6.81 41.90
N GLY A 146 30.34 -7.05 43.11
CA GLY A 146 30.77 -6.36 44.32
C GLY A 146 32.17 -6.77 44.79
N GLY A 147 33.18 -6.70 43.93
CA GLY A 147 34.61 -6.82 44.28
C GLY A 147 35.07 -8.13 44.94
N GLY A 148 34.17 -9.09 45.20
CA GLY A 148 34.49 -10.36 45.83
C GLY A 148 35.03 -11.40 44.83
N PRO A 149 35.91 -12.31 45.26
CA PRO A 149 36.46 -13.37 44.39
C PRO A 149 35.43 -14.38 43.87
N PHE A 150 34.18 -14.32 44.33
CA PHE A 150 33.06 -15.16 43.89
C PHE A 150 31.84 -14.35 43.40
N ASP A 151 31.97 -13.03 43.22
CA ASP A 151 30.86 -12.20 42.75
C ASP A 151 30.67 -12.31 41.24
N MET A 152 29.71 -13.15 40.84
CA MET A 152 29.24 -13.22 39.48
C MET A 152 28.50 -11.91 39.11
N PRO A 153 28.78 -11.32 37.93
CA PRO A 153 28.06 -10.14 37.47
C PRO A 153 26.56 -10.47 37.34
N SER A 154 25.73 -9.74 38.07
CA SER A 154 24.27 -9.91 38.00
C SER A 154 23.71 -9.07 36.85
N LEU A 155 22.89 -9.71 36.01
CA LEU A 155 22.18 -9.07 34.90
C LEU A 155 20.81 -8.57 35.37
N ARG A 156 20.65 -7.25 35.51
CA ARG A 156 19.34 -6.66 35.77
C ARG A 156 18.64 -6.38 34.45
N LYS A 157 17.53 -7.06 34.20
CA LYS A 157 16.64 -6.81 33.06
C LYS A 157 15.54 -5.85 33.51
N TYR A 158 15.30 -4.79 32.76
CA TYR A 158 14.17 -3.89 32.99
C TYR A 158 13.49 -3.54 31.67
N SER A 159 12.20 -3.26 31.74
CA SER A 159 11.39 -2.89 30.58
C SER A 159 10.75 -1.52 30.79
N ALA A 160 10.87 -0.65 29.80
CA ALA A 160 10.27 0.67 29.81
C ALA A 160 9.50 0.92 28.51
N TRP A 161 8.39 1.61 28.64
CA TRP A 161 7.64 2.12 27.50
C TRP A 161 8.30 3.37 26.96
N THR A 162 8.27 3.48 25.64
CA THR A 162 8.98 4.51 24.87
C THR A 162 8.02 5.07 23.85
N LEU A 163 7.98 6.41 23.71
CA LEU A 163 7.14 7.06 22.72
C LEU A 163 7.77 6.98 21.32
N LYS A 164 7.03 6.50 20.32
CA LYS A 164 7.44 6.52 18.91
C LYS A 164 7.12 7.86 18.23
N GLN A 165 7.67 8.07 17.03
CA GLN A 165 7.42 9.28 16.23
C GLN A 165 5.94 9.51 15.92
N SER A 166 5.19 8.45 15.66
CA SER A 166 3.73 8.42 15.50
C SER A 166 2.98 9.01 16.68
N GLY A 167 3.32 8.59 17.91
CA GLY A 167 2.74 9.13 19.14
C GLY A 167 3.11 10.60 19.37
N ARG A 168 4.36 10.98 19.08
CA ARG A 168 4.81 12.39 19.14
C ARG A 168 4.03 13.27 18.16
N LYS A 169 3.90 12.81 16.91
CA LYS A 169 3.14 13.50 15.88
C LYS A 169 1.69 13.71 16.31
N TYR A 170 1.03 12.69 16.86
CA TYR A 170 -0.33 12.82 17.40
C TYR A 170 -0.44 13.92 18.46
N LEU A 171 0.47 13.95 19.44
CA LEU A 171 0.45 14.96 20.50
C LEU A 171 0.62 16.38 19.96
N LEU A 172 1.50 16.56 18.98
CA LEU A 172 1.75 17.86 18.35
C LEU A 172 0.59 18.31 17.45
N ASP A 173 0.09 17.42 16.60
CA ASP A 173 -1.02 17.71 15.67
C ASP A 173 -2.30 18.12 16.44
N ASN A 174 -2.51 17.54 17.63
CA ASN A 174 -3.65 17.84 18.50
C ASN A 174 -3.37 18.97 19.52
N LYS A 175 -2.21 19.63 19.47
CA LYS A 175 -1.79 20.70 20.41
C LYS A 175 -1.86 20.28 21.89
N LEU A 176 -1.59 19.01 22.17
CA LEU A 176 -1.64 18.44 23.52
C LEU A 176 -0.35 18.67 24.32
N VAL A 177 0.74 19.03 23.64
CA VAL A 177 2.05 19.36 24.21
C VAL A 177 2.66 20.51 23.40
N GLU A 178 3.38 21.42 24.06
CA GLU A 178 4.15 22.49 23.41
C GLU A 178 5.40 21.91 22.72
N ALA A 179 5.71 22.41 21.53
CA ALA A 179 6.79 21.93 20.67
C ALA A 179 8.17 22.41 21.11
#